data_AF-A0A849MWU5-F1
#
_entry.id   AF-A0A849MWU5-F1
#
_cell.length_a   1.000
_cell.length_b   1.000
_cell.length_c   1.000
_cell.angle_alpha   90.00
_cell.angle_beta   90.00
_cell.angle_gamma   90.00
#
_symmetry.space_group_name_H-M   'P 1'
#
loop_
_entity.id
_entity.type
_entity.pdbx_description
1 polymer ?
#
loop_
_entity_poly.entity_id
_entity_poly.type
_entity_poly.pdbx_seq_one_letter_code
_entity_poly.pdbx_strand_id
1 'polypeptide(L)' 'MNWAAEQRQRFIDKCLAEKGQVNRSDLIEAFAISERQAASDFGGYIHQAPDNMSYDRERKAYVRGGKFRRVYSERDA' A
#
# COMPACT_ATOMS: atom_id res chain seq x y z
N MET A 1 -7.86 15.36 9.58
CA MET A 1 -7.77 13.94 9.14
C MET A 1 -7.94 13.93 7.63
N ASN A 2 -6.96 13.40 6.89
CA ASN A 2 -7.06 13.27 5.44
C ASN A 2 -7.65 11.90 5.11
N TRP A 3 -8.98 11.81 5.09
CA TRP A 3 -9.72 10.59 4.78
C TRP A 3 -9.25 9.96 3.46
N ALA A 4 -8.93 10.77 2.45
CA ALA A 4 -8.42 10.26 1.18
C ALA A 4 -7.06 9.56 1.31
N ALA A 5 -6.17 10.04 2.18
CA ALA A 5 -4.88 9.37 2.43
C ALA A 5 -5.08 8.02 3.12
N GLU A 6 -5.99 7.95 4.11
CA GLU A 6 -6.31 6.70 4.79
C GLU A 6 -6.90 5.65 3.83
N GLN A 7 -7.78 6.06 2.92
CA GLN A 7 -8.31 5.13 1.90
C GLN A 7 -7.21 4.54 1.01
N ARG A 8 -6.17 5.32 0.68
CA ARG A 8 -5.01 4.82 -0.07
C ARG A 8 -4.15 3.87 0.76
N GLN A 9 -3.96 4.15 2.05
CA GLN A 9 -3.29 3.21 2.97
C GLN A 9 -4.05 1.88 3.09
N ARG A 10 -5.37 1.93 3.21
CA ARG A 10 -6.25 0.75 3.22
C ARG A 10 -6.18 -0.04 1.93
N PHE A 11 -6.09 0.63 0.79
CA PHE A 11 -5.94 -0.01 -0.51
C PHE A 11 -4.61 -0.77 -0.62
N ILE A 12 -3.51 -0.17 -0.14
CA ILE A 12 -2.20 -0.83 -0.06
C ILE A 12 -2.30 -2.10 0.81
N ASP A 13 -2.84 -1.98 2.04
CA ASP A 13 -2.99 -3.10 2.98
C ASP A 13 -3.80 -4.25 2.37
N LYS A 14 -4.93 -3.91 1.75
CA LYS A 14 -5.81 -4.87 1.07
C LYS A 14 -5.09 -5.57 -0.08
N CYS A 15 -4.40 -4.83 -0.94
CA CYS A 15 -3.68 -5.42 -2.06
C CYS A 15 -2.56 -6.36 -1.59
N LEU A 16 -1.84 -6.01 -0.53
CA LEU A 16 -0.86 -6.92 0.06
C LEU A 16 -1.51 -8.17 0.62
N ALA A 17 -2.64 -8.04 1.32
CA ALA A 17 -3.33 -9.18 1.91
C ALA A 17 -3.88 -10.16 0.85
N GLU A 18 -4.52 -9.63 -0.19
CA GLU A 18 -5.27 -10.41 -1.19
C GLU A 18 -4.43 -10.79 -2.41
N LYS A 19 -3.73 -9.82 -3.01
CA LYS A 19 -2.92 -10.02 -4.22
C LYS A 19 -1.47 -10.38 -3.91
N GLY A 20 -1.00 -10.11 -2.69
CA GLY A 20 0.39 -10.32 -2.29
C GLY A 20 1.37 -9.28 -2.83
N GLN A 21 0.91 -8.31 -3.62
CA GLN A 21 1.73 -7.23 -4.18
C GLN A 21 0.89 -6.02 -4.58
N VAL A 22 1.55 -4.87 -4.72
CA VAL A 22 0.97 -3.61 -5.20
C VAL A 22 2.06 -2.71 -5.77
N ASN A 23 1.76 -1.94 -6.82
CA ASN A 23 2.69 -1.00 -7.45
C ASN A 23 2.10 0.42 -7.50
N ARG A 24 2.88 1.38 -8.03
CA ARG A 24 2.44 2.79 -8.12
C ARG A 24 1.28 2.98 -9.08
N SER A 25 1.25 2.26 -10.21
CA SER A 25 0.16 2.35 -11.19
C SER A 25 -1.17 1.94 -10.59
N ASP A 26 -1.20 0.91 -9.72
CA ASP A 26 -2.43 0.50 -9.02
C ASP A 26 -3.05 1.67 -8.24
N LEU A 27 -2.22 2.48 -7.55
CA LEU A 27 -2.68 3.65 -6.79
C LEU A 27 -3.10 4.80 -7.71
N ILE A 28 -2.36 5.03 -8.79
CA ILE A 28 -2.67 6.09 -9.76
C ILE A 28 -4.00 5.81 -10.45
N GLU A 29 -4.22 4.58 -10.90
CA GLU A 29 -5.46 4.16 -11.56
C GLU A 29 -6.65 4.19 -10.60
N ALA A 30 -6.48 3.73 -9.35
CA ALA A 30 -7.57 3.69 -8.38
C ALA A 30 -7.96 5.06 -7.82
N PHE A 31 -7.02 6.01 -7.71
CA PHE A 31 -7.24 7.28 -7.00
C PHE A 31 -6.96 8.54 -7.83
N ALA A 32 -6.56 8.41 -9.10
CA ALA A 32 -6.20 9.52 -9.98
C ALA A 32 -5.14 10.48 -9.38
N ILE A 33 -4.15 9.93 -8.68
CA ILE A 33 -3.07 10.69 -8.04
C ILE A 33 -1.78 10.70 -8.86
N SER A 34 -0.86 11.60 -8.54
CA SER A 34 0.47 11.62 -9.16
C SER A 34 1.36 10.46 -8.68
N GLU A 35 2.37 10.10 -9.48
CA GLU A 35 3.39 9.12 -9.07
C GLU A 35 4.11 9.53 -7.78
N ARG A 36 4.38 10.83 -7.60
CA ARG A 36 4.99 11.36 -6.37
C ARG A 36 4.11 11.12 -5.14
N GLN A 37 2.80 11.31 -5.28
CA GLN A 37 1.87 11.04 -4.19
C GLN A 37 1.81 9.55 -3.88
N ALA A 38 1.72 8.68 -4.90
CA ALA A 38 1.73 7.23 -4.71
C ALA A 38 3.01 6.75 -4.01
N ALA A 39 4.18 7.29 -4.38
CA ALA A 39 5.44 7.01 -3.70
C ALA A 39 5.43 7.47 -2.23
N SER A 40 4.86 8.65 -1.95
CA SER A 40 4.69 9.13 -0.58
C SER A 40 3.75 8.24 0.24
N ASP A 41 2.68 7.72 -0.37
CA ASP A 41 1.75 6.81 0.31
C ASP A 41 2.42 5.48 0.67
N PHE A 42 3.26 4.92 -0.20
CA PHE A 42 4.09 3.76 0.15
C PHE A 42 5.05 4.06 1.30
N GLY A 43 5.71 5.22 1.28
CA GLY A 43 6.58 5.64 2.39
C GLY A 43 5.83 5.74 3.72
N GLY A 44 4.62 6.28 3.71
CA GLY A 44 3.74 6.33 4.88
C GLY A 44 3.38 4.94 5.40
N TYR A 45 2.99 4.03 4.50
CA TYR A 45 2.64 2.67 4.87
C TYR A 45 3.83 1.91 5.46
N ILE A 46 5.01 2.01 4.84
CA ILE A 46 6.25 1.37 5.30
C ILE A 46 6.65 1.91 6.68
N HIS A 47 6.50 3.22 6.92
CA HIS A 47 6.76 3.80 8.23
C HIS A 47 5.86 3.21 9.32
N GLN A 48 4.58 2.99 9.00
CA GLN A 48 3.62 2.39 9.93
C GLN A 48 3.81 0.88 10.12
N ALA A 49 4.17 0.16 9.06
CA ALA A 49 4.28 -1.30 9.03
C ALA A 49 5.52 -1.77 8.24
N PRO A 50 6.73 -1.62 8.81
CA PRO A 50 7.99 -1.84 8.08
C PRO A 50 8.20 -3.28 7.63
N ASP A 51 7.58 -4.25 8.31
CA ASP A 51 7.69 -5.68 8.00
C ASP A 51 6.65 -6.17 6.96
N ASN A 52 5.70 -5.32 6.57
CA ASN A 52 4.57 -5.76 5.74
C ASN A 52 4.90 -5.87 4.25
N MET A 53 5.96 -5.21 3.77
CA MET A 53 6.33 -5.24 2.37
C MET A 53 7.82 -5.00 2.15
N SER A 54 8.32 -5.44 1.00
CA SER A 54 9.61 -5.04 0.45
C SER A 54 9.47 -4.71 -1.03
N TYR A 55 10.34 -3.85 -1.56
CA TYR A 55 10.32 -3.51 -2.98
C TYR A 55 11.09 -4.55 -3.79
N ASP A 56 10.39 -5.23 -4.71
CA ASP A 56 10.97 -6.15 -5.69
C ASP A 56 11.27 -5.38 -6.98
N ARG A 57 12.56 -5.32 -7.36
CA ARG A 57 13.02 -4.56 -8.52
C ARG A 57 12.68 -5.23 -9.85
N GLU A 58 12.61 -6.56 -9.89
CA GLU A 58 12.27 -7.30 -11.12
C GLU A 58 10.79 -7.12 -11.44
N ARG A 59 9.94 -7.20 -10.41
CA ARG A 59 8.49 -6.99 -10.53
C ARG A 59 8.10 -5.52 -10.58
N LYS A 60 8.99 -4.61 -10.18
CA LYS A 60 8.73 -3.17 -10.00
C LYS A 60 7.51 -2.93 -9.10
N ALA A 61 7.37 -3.74 -8.06
CA ALA A 61 6.23 -3.76 -7.17
C ALA A 61 6.68 -3.93 -5.72
N TYR A 62 5.86 -3.47 -4.79
CA TYR A 62 5.98 -3.84 -3.39
C TYR A 62 5.32 -5.20 -3.21
N VAL A 63 6.07 -6.16 -2.69
CA VAL A 63 5.63 -7.53 -2.44
C VAL A 63 5.41 -7.74 -0.94
N ARG A 64 4.41 -8.55 -0.60
CA ARG A 64 4.07 -8.86 0.80
C ARG A 64 5.26 -9.49 1.52
N GLY A 65 5.62 -8.91 2.67
CA GLY A 65 6.66 -9.42 3.54
C GLY A 65 6.23 -10.70 4.28
N GLY A 66 7.20 -11.54 4.64
CA GLY A 66 6.93 -12.82 5.33
C GLY A 66 6.33 -12.68 6.74
N LYS A 67 6.42 -11.48 7.34
CA LYS A 67 5.84 -11.14 8.65
C LYS A 67 4.61 -10.23 8.54
N PHE A 68 3.96 -10.22 7.38
CA PHE A 68 2.81 -9.38 7.12
C PHE A 68 1.72 -9.53 8.19
N ARG A 69 1.26 -8.39 8.72
CA ARG A 69 0.08 -8.28 9.59
C ARG A 69 -0.78 -7.13 9.09
N ARG A 70 -2.05 -7.40 8.79
CA ARG A 70 -3.00 -6.36 8.36
C ARG A 70 -3.03 -5.21 9.37
N VAL A 71 -2.90 -4.00 8.85
CA VAL A 71 -3.00 -2.74 9.62
C VAL A 71 -4.45 -2.29 9.69
N TYR A 72 -5.22 -2.53 8.62
CA TYR A 72 -6.61 -2.12 8.50
C TYR A 72 -7.50 -3.35 8.37
N SER A 73 -8.56 -3.40 9.18
CA SER A 73 -9.56 -4.46 9.16
C SER A 73 -10.73 -4.11 8.22
N GLU A 74 -11.40 -5.13 7.69
CA GLU A 74 -12.64 -4.95 6.90
C GLU A 74 -13.78 -4.32 7.71
N ARG A 75 -13.67 -4.32 9.05
CA ARG A 75 -14.66 -3.73 9.96
C ARG A 75 -14.39 -2.27 10.30
N ASP A 76 -13.28 -1.71 9.81
CA ASP A 76 -12.88 -0.34 10.13
C ASP A 76 -13.46 0.68 9.14
N ALA A 77 -14.55 0.34 8.44
CA ALA A 77 -15.22 1.16 7.42
C ALA A 77 -16.64 1.57 7.86
#